data_AF-A0A2W5SVX4-F1
#
_entry.id   AF-A0A2W5SVX4-F1
#
_cell.length_a   1.000
_cell.length_b   1.000
_cell.length_c   1.000
_cell.angle_alpha   90.00
_cell.angle_beta   90.00
_cell.angle_gamma   90.00
#
_symmetry.space_group_name_H-M   'P 1'
#
loop_
_entity.id
_entity.type
_entity.pdbx_description
1 polymer ?
#
loop_
_entity_poly.entity_id
_entity_poly.type
_entity_poly.pdbx_seq_one_letter_code
_entity_poly.pdbx_strand_id
1 'polypeptide(L)'
;MVRRFSYEFIGTEPDFKNIHIMPAWGSEREPGFYYLVADAAQAAPLNFQEAKNQFGRDHAFEGACGTLLKHVEGMTHGVNDIAQYDVILIDEAQDLPQPFFELAYFAARPPKRIVWGYDELQNLSAFSMVGPEKLFGSHGDGEPRIQFTGNSPQKQDVILPVCYRNTPWALTTAHALGFGIYRKSGLVQYFDDESLWTEIGYEHVPGATVNPRDLAIRRSAKSTPPFFRSLIQPDDAVTTARFANKDAQYEWIAAQIASNIADDELALLRQIA
;
A
#
# COMPACT_ATOMS: atom_id res chain seq x y z
N MET A 1 13.43 4.71 9.45
CA MET A 1 12.62 5.80 8.87
C MET A 1 12.04 6.75 9.93
N VAL A 2 11.21 6.27 10.88
CA VAL A 2 10.53 7.11 11.89
C VAL A 2 11.48 8.02 12.69
N ARG A 3 12.62 7.49 13.16
CA ARG A 3 13.62 8.30 13.88
C ARG A 3 14.15 9.48 13.05
N ARG A 4 14.51 9.21 11.79
CA ARG A 4 15.04 10.24 10.87
C ARG A 4 14.00 11.34 10.64
N PHE A 5 12.75 10.95 10.38
CA PHE A 5 11.65 11.89 10.20
C PHE A 5 11.40 12.72 11.46
N SER A 6 11.33 12.09 12.64
CA SER A 6 11.15 12.80 13.92
C SER A 6 12.26 13.83 14.17
N TYR A 7 13.52 13.47 13.92
CA TYR A 7 14.64 14.41 14.04
C TYR A 7 14.55 15.57 13.06
N GLU A 8 14.16 15.31 11.81
CA GLU A 8 14.08 16.33 10.78
C GLU A 8 12.98 17.37 11.07
N PHE A 9 11.83 16.94 11.57
CA PHE A 9 10.68 17.82 11.77
C PHE A 9 10.50 18.33 13.21
N ILE A 10 10.94 17.56 14.21
CA ILE A 10 10.69 17.84 15.63
C ILE A 10 12.01 18.06 16.40
N GLY A 11 13.16 17.68 15.82
CA GLY A 11 14.48 17.86 16.42
C GLY A 11 14.82 16.87 17.54
N THR A 12 13.95 15.88 17.80
CA THR A 12 14.12 14.88 18.86
C THR A 12 13.74 13.49 18.39
N GLU A 13 14.18 12.46 19.12
CA GLU A 13 13.68 11.10 18.92
C GLU A 13 12.18 10.99 19.24
N PRO A 14 11.45 10.09 18.55
CA PRO A 14 10.07 9.81 18.88
C PRO A 14 10.00 8.99 20.17
N ASP A 15 8.97 9.22 20.99
CA ASP A 15 8.74 8.42 22.20
C ASP A 15 8.13 7.06 21.83
N PHE A 16 8.99 6.05 21.68
CA PHE A 16 8.59 4.68 21.36
C PHE A 16 7.76 3.99 22.46
N LYS A 17 7.58 4.59 23.65
CA LYS A 17 6.61 4.09 24.64
C LYS A 17 5.17 4.30 24.19
N ASN A 18 4.94 5.26 23.31
CA ASN A 18 3.61 5.62 22.79
C ASN A 18 3.41 5.19 21.33
N ILE A 19 4.40 4.51 20.73
CA ILE A 19 4.38 4.13 19.32
C ILE A 19 4.69 2.64 19.21
N HIS A 20 3.74 1.90 18.66
CA HIS A 20 3.97 0.51 18.28
C HIS A 20 4.11 0.42 16.77
N ILE A 21 5.20 -0.22 16.31
CA ILE A 21 5.43 -0.55 14.90
C ILE A 21 5.45 -2.08 14.82
N MET A 22 4.50 -2.67 14.10
CA MET A 22 4.27 -4.11 14.13
C MET A 22 3.69 -4.62 12.81
N PRO A 23 3.86 -5.92 12.50
CA PRO A 23 3.18 -6.55 11.36
C PRO A 23 1.67 -6.72 11.63
N ALA A 24 0.89 -6.95 10.56
CA ALA A 24 -0.56 -7.13 10.67
C ALA A 24 -0.97 -8.39 11.44
N TRP A 25 -0.26 -9.52 11.27
CA TRP A 25 -0.60 -10.80 11.90
C TRP A 25 0.08 -11.00 13.27
N GLY A 26 1.40 -11.23 13.24
CA GLY A 26 2.24 -11.47 14.42
C GLY A 26 1.98 -12.78 15.18
N SER A 27 2.62 -12.90 16.33
CA SER A 27 2.60 -14.06 17.22
C SER A 27 2.85 -13.64 18.67
N GLU A 28 2.79 -14.58 19.62
CA GLU A 28 3.15 -14.31 21.02
C GLU A 28 4.58 -13.79 21.20
N ARG A 29 5.53 -14.26 20.37
CA ARG A 29 6.94 -13.85 20.47
C ARG A 29 7.21 -12.50 19.80
N GLU A 30 6.48 -12.21 18.73
CA GLU A 30 6.57 -10.98 17.97
C GLU A 30 5.14 -10.49 17.69
N PRO A 31 4.57 -9.73 18.64
CA PRO A 31 3.18 -9.31 18.56
C PRO A 31 2.90 -8.48 17.31
N GLY A 32 1.81 -8.82 16.65
CA GLY A 32 1.24 -8.08 15.52
C GLY A 32 -0.13 -7.55 15.88
N PHE A 33 -0.70 -6.73 15.01
CA PHE A 33 -1.96 -6.05 15.29
C PHE A 33 -3.09 -7.03 15.59
N TYR A 34 -3.29 -8.05 14.74
CA TYR A 34 -4.27 -9.11 14.95
C TYR A 34 -4.07 -9.82 16.29
N TYR A 35 -2.83 -10.20 16.62
CA TYR A 35 -2.53 -10.88 17.88
C TYR A 35 -2.90 -10.03 19.10
N LEU A 36 -2.54 -8.73 19.10
CA LEU A 36 -2.85 -7.84 20.21
C LEU A 36 -4.35 -7.60 20.38
N VAL A 37 -5.10 -7.49 19.27
CA VAL A 37 -6.56 -7.38 19.34
C VAL A 37 -7.18 -8.67 19.87
N ALA A 38 -6.66 -9.84 19.48
CA ALA A 38 -7.12 -11.13 20.01
C ALA A 38 -6.88 -11.23 21.53
N ASP A 39 -5.69 -10.86 21.99
CA ASP A 39 -5.32 -10.83 23.40
C ASP A 39 -6.24 -9.89 24.20
N ALA A 40 -6.47 -8.68 23.68
CA ALA A 40 -7.40 -7.70 24.26
C ALA A 40 -8.83 -8.22 24.38
N ALA A 41 -9.29 -8.95 23.37
CA ALA A 41 -10.60 -9.57 23.32
C ALA A 41 -10.68 -10.90 24.09
N GLN A 42 -9.58 -11.30 24.76
CA GLN A 42 -9.43 -12.59 25.45
C GLN A 42 -9.78 -13.80 24.55
N ALA A 43 -9.48 -13.68 23.27
CA ALA A 43 -9.69 -14.71 22.25
C ALA A 43 -8.38 -15.44 21.96
N ALA A 44 -8.44 -16.73 21.69
CA ALA A 44 -7.27 -17.49 21.24
C ALA A 44 -6.93 -17.08 19.79
N PRO A 45 -5.75 -16.48 19.52
CA PRO A 45 -5.35 -16.10 18.18
C PRO A 45 -5.00 -17.35 17.35
N LEU A 46 -5.39 -17.34 16.07
CA LEU A 46 -4.96 -18.39 15.13
C LEU A 46 -3.57 -18.09 14.60
N ASN A 47 -2.70 -19.09 14.61
CA ASN A 47 -1.43 -19.03 13.88
C ASN A 47 -1.64 -19.32 12.38
N PHE A 48 -0.62 -19.03 11.57
CA PHE A 48 -0.71 -19.22 10.11
C PHE A 48 -1.05 -20.66 9.71
N GLN A 49 -0.51 -21.66 10.40
CA GLN A 49 -0.73 -23.07 10.06
C GLN A 49 -2.16 -23.51 10.37
N GLU A 50 -2.73 -23.06 11.49
CA GLU A 50 -4.14 -23.29 11.86
C GLU A 50 -5.08 -22.61 10.87
N ALA A 51 -4.86 -21.32 10.62
CA ALA A 51 -5.68 -20.56 9.69
C ALA A 51 -5.61 -21.11 8.25
N LYS A 52 -4.41 -21.48 7.79
CA LYS A 52 -4.23 -22.14 6.49
C LYS A 52 -4.98 -23.48 6.41
N ASN A 53 -4.96 -24.28 7.47
CA ASN A 53 -5.67 -25.56 7.51
C ASN A 53 -7.18 -25.36 7.48
N GLN A 54 -7.68 -24.28 8.08
CA GLN A 54 -9.11 -24.00 8.18
C GLN A 54 -9.69 -23.27 6.96
N PHE A 55 -8.95 -22.32 6.38
CA PHE A 55 -9.44 -21.40 5.34
C PHE A 55 -8.71 -21.53 3.99
N GLY A 56 -7.65 -22.35 3.92
CA GLY A 56 -6.75 -22.39 2.77
C GLY A 56 -5.66 -21.34 2.86
N ARG A 57 -4.63 -21.47 2.02
CA ARG A 57 -3.43 -20.60 2.06
C ARG A 57 -3.77 -19.14 1.77
N ASP A 58 -4.57 -18.90 0.75
CA ASP A 58 -4.80 -17.55 0.22
C ASP A 58 -5.78 -16.75 1.08
N HIS A 59 -6.68 -17.43 1.81
CA HIS A 59 -7.65 -16.81 2.72
C HIS A 59 -7.28 -16.98 4.21
N ALA A 60 -6.05 -17.41 4.51
CA ALA A 60 -5.65 -17.69 5.89
C ALA A 60 -5.80 -16.45 6.79
N PHE A 61 -5.29 -15.30 6.36
CA PHE A 61 -5.35 -14.08 7.17
C PHE A 61 -6.75 -13.51 7.25
N GLU A 62 -7.47 -13.46 6.12
CA GLU A 62 -8.86 -13.04 6.05
C GLU A 62 -9.75 -13.86 6.99
N GLY A 63 -9.62 -15.19 6.95
CA GLY A 63 -10.38 -16.10 7.81
C GLY A 63 -10.03 -15.95 9.30
N ALA A 64 -8.76 -15.74 9.62
CA ALA A 64 -8.32 -15.49 11.00
C ALA A 64 -8.92 -14.19 11.55
N CYS A 65 -8.82 -13.09 10.81
CA CYS A 65 -9.43 -11.81 11.16
C CYS A 65 -10.95 -11.93 11.26
N GLY A 66 -11.61 -12.60 10.30
CA GLY A 66 -13.06 -12.78 10.32
C GLY A 66 -13.57 -13.64 11.49
N THR A 67 -12.78 -14.62 11.95
CA THR A 67 -13.10 -15.42 13.13
C THR A 67 -13.02 -14.57 14.40
N LEU A 68 -11.97 -13.77 14.53
CA LEU A 68 -11.82 -12.85 15.65
C LEU A 68 -12.88 -11.75 15.65
N LEU A 69 -13.21 -11.18 14.48
CA LEU A 69 -14.23 -10.15 14.35
C LEU A 69 -15.59 -10.64 14.86
N LYS A 70 -16.00 -11.85 14.47
CA LYS A 70 -17.26 -12.45 14.98
C LYS A 70 -17.27 -12.61 16.49
N HIS A 71 -16.14 -12.97 17.09
CA HIS A 71 -16.00 -13.04 18.54
C HIS A 71 -16.16 -11.65 19.16
N VAL A 72 -15.45 -10.65 18.64
CA VAL A 72 -15.51 -9.25 19.11
C VAL A 72 -16.92 -8.67 19.01
N GLU A 73 -17.62 -8.88 17.90
CA GLU A 73 -19.00 -8.42 17.70
C GLU A 73 -20.01 -9.12 18.62
N GLY A 74 -19.72 -10.36 19.03
CA GLY A 74 -20.54 -11.13 19.96
C GLY A 74 -20.33 -10.79 21.44
N MET A 75 -19.32 -9.98 21.77
CA MET A 75 -19.02 -9.62 23.15
C MET A 75 -20.09 -8.67 23.73
N THR A 76 -20.67 -9.06 24.87
CA THR A 76 -21.63 -8.21 25.62
C THR A 76 -20.95 -7.30 26.63
N HIS A 77 -19.72 -7.61 27.02
CA HIS A 77 -18.89 -6.90 27.98
C HIS A 77 -17.43 -6.89 27.50
N GLY A 78 -16.62 -5.93 27.96
CA GLY A 78 -15.18 -5.87 27.64
C GLY A 78 -14.83 -5.34 26.24
N VAL A 79 -15.81 -4.95 25.41
CA VAL A 79 -15.53 -4.36 24.08
C VAL A 79 -14.65 -3.11 24.17
N ASN A 80 -14.78 -2.34 25.25
CA ASN A 80 -13.94 -1.16 25.49
C ASN A 80 -12.47 -1.51 25.80
N ASP A 81 -12.18 -2.73 26.26
CA ASP A 81 -10.82 -3.18 26.57
C ASP A 81 -10.01 -3.43 25.29
N ILE A 82 -10.70 -3.61 24.16
CA ILE A 82 -10.11 -3.73 22.82
C ILE A 82 -9.60 -2.36 22.33
N ALA A 83 -10.19 -1.25 22.76
CA ALA A 83 -9.87 0.09 22.30
C ALA A 83 -8.55 0.60 22.93
N GLN A 84 -7.43 0.12 22.40
CA GLN A 84 -6.08 0.35 22.92
C GLN A 84 -5.37 1.55 22.31
N TYR A 85 -5.78 2.02 21.13
CA TYR A 85 -5.03 3.01 20.35
C TYR A 85 -5.79 4.32 20.14
N ASP A 86 -5.13 5.45 20.37
CA ASP A 86 -5.69 6.78 20.08
C ASP A 86 -5.63 7.13 18.57
N VAL A 87 -4.67 6.54 17.86
CA VAL A 87 -4.47 6.66 16.40
C VAL A 87 -3.93 5.34 15.86
N ILE A 88 -4.46 4.89 14.73
CA ILE A 88 -3.95 3.72 13.99
C ILE A 88 -3.53 4.18 12.60
N LEU A 89 -2.29 3.84 12.21
CA LEU A 89 -1.74 4.06 10.87
C LEU A 89 -1.54 2.71 10.20
N ILE A 90 -2.12 2.53 9.01
CA ILE A 90 -2.06 1.29 8.23
C ILE A 90 -1.30 1.59 6.93
N ASP A 91 -0.23 0.85 6.68
CA ASP A 91 0.52 0.93 5.43
C ASP A 91 0.21 -0.28 4.55
N GLU A 92 0.39 -0.15 3.24
CA GLU A 92 0.08 -1.17 2.22
C GLU A 92 -1.34 -1.77 2.40
N ALA A 93 -2.33 -0.89 2.60
CA ALA A 93 -3.67 -1.29 3.00
C ALA A 93 -4.38 -2.18 1.96
N GLN A 94 -3.92 -2.16 0.71
CA GLN A 94 -4.39 -3.01 -0.38
C GLN A 94 -4.10 -4.51 -0.16
N ASP A 95 -3.12 -4.85 0.68
CA ASP A 95 -2.76 -6.24 1.02
C ASP A 95 -3.61 -6.81 2.18
N LEU A 96 -4.46 -5.99 2.79
CA LEU A 96 -5.18 -6.31 4.02
C LEU A 96 -6.67 -6.60 3.74
N PRO A 97 -7.26 -7.61 4.38
CA PRO A 97 -8.65 -7.98 4.14
C PRO A 97 -9.61 -7.08 4.92
N GLN A 98 -10.85 -6.91 4.45
CA GLN A 98 -11.86 -6.06 5.12
C GLN A 98 -12.00 -6.33 6.64
N PRO A 99 -12.08 -7.60 7.13
CA PRO A 99 -12.20 -7.85 8.57
C PRO A 99 -11.04 -7.29 9.41
N PHE A 100 -9.85 -7.07 8.82
CA PHE A 100 -8.75 -6.40 9.51
C PHE A 100 -9.08 -4.93 9.81
N PHE A 101 -9.68 -4.22 8.86
CA PHE A 101 -10.11 -2.83 9.04
C PHE A 101 -11.24 -2.73 10.08
N GLU A 102 -12.17 -3.68 10.07
CA GLU A 102 -13.21 -3.75 11.09
C GLU A 102 -12.62 -3.97 12.49
N LEU A 103 -11.61 -4.83 12.64
CA LEU A 103 -10.87 -4.97 13.90
C LEU A 103 -10.13 -3.67 14.28
N ALA A 104 -9.56 -2.95 13.31
CA ALA A 104 -8.97 -1.62 13.53
C ALA A 104 -10.00 -0.61 14.05
N TYR A 105 -11.25 -0.66 13.57
CA TYR A 105 -12.34 0.13 14.13
C TYR A 105 -12.56 -0.14 15.62
N PHE A 106 -12.59 -1.39 16.05
CA PHE A 106 -12.75 -1.73 17.47
C PHE A 106 -11.53 -1.34 18.30
N ALA A 107 -10.32 -1.49 17.75
CA ALA A 107 -9.07 -1.18 18.44
C ALA A 107 -8.80 0.32 18.62
N ALA A 108 -9.40 1.19 17.80
CA ALA A 108 -9.27 2.63 17.93
C ALA A 108 -10.19 3.19 19.02
N ARG A 109 -9.71 4.12 19.85
CA ARG A 109 -10.53 4.84 20.82
C ARG A 109 -11.37 5.94 20.17
N PRO A 110 -12.52 6.32 20.74
CA PRO A 110 -13.25 7.52 20.32
C PRO A 110 -12.47 8.81 20.63
N PRO A 111 -12.49 9.83 19.74
CA PRO A 111 -12.99 9.76 18.36
C PRO A 111 -12.09 8.87 17.51
N LYS A 112 -12.68 8.01 16.68
CA LYS A 112 -11.95 7.00 15.88
C LYS A 112 -11.01 7.71 14.89
N ARG A 113 -9.70 7.47 15.03
CA ARG A 113 -8.66 8.00 14.14
C ARG A 113 -7.89 6.85 13.50
N ILE A 114 -8.29 6.50 12.29
CA ILE A 114 -7.66 5.44 11.49
C ILE A 114 -7.25 6.08 10.18
N VAL A 115 -5.97 6.02 9.85
CA VAL A 115 -5.39 6.53 8.61
C VAL A 115 -4.75 5.36 7.89
N TRP A 116 -5.02 5.20 6.61
CA TRP A 116 -4.43 4.13 5.81
C TRP A 116 -3.90 4.68 4.49
N GLY A 117 -2.76 4.15 4.06
CA GLY A 117 -2.16 4.42 2.76
C GLY A 117 -2.23 3.16 1.90
N TYR A 118 -2.49 3.33 0.61
CA TYR A 118 -2.50 2.24 -0.37
C TYR A 118 -2.08 2.75 -1.75
N ASP A 119 -1.67 1.83 -2.61
CA ASP A 119 -1.32 2.10 -4.00
C ASP A 119 -2.43 1.62 -4.94
N GLU A 120 -3.10 2.57 -5.60
CA GLU A 120 -4.15 2.33 -6.60
C GLU A 120 -3.72 1.40 -7.74
N LEU A 121 -2.42 1.35 -8.03
CA LEU A 121 -1.87 0.63 -9.17
C LEU A 121 -1.26 -0.73 -8.84
N GLN A 122 -1.33 -1.19 -7.59
CA GLN A 122 -0.84 -2.53 -7.22
C GLN A 122 -1.95 -3.59 -7.30
N ASN A 123 -3.15 -3.26 -6.82
CA ASN A 123 -4.31 -4.15 -6.92
C ASN A 123 -5.07 -3.95 -8.24
N LEU A 124 -4.38 -4.20 -9.36
CA LEU A 124 -4.97 -4.01 -10.68
C LEU A 124 -6.02 -5.10 -11.03
N SER A 125 -6.19 -6.14 -10.21
CA SER A 125 -7.19 -7.20 -10.42
C SER A 125 -8.38 -7.06 -9.48
N ALA A 126 -9.52 -6.55 -10.01
CA ALA A 126 -10.92 -6.67 -9.54
C ALA A 126 -11.28 -6.36 -8.07
N PHE A 127 -10.32 -6.20 -7.16
CA PHE A 127 -10.50 -5.60 -5.85
C PHE A 127 -10.19 -4.11 -5.99
N SER A 128 -11.15 -3.36 -6.52
CA SER A 128 -11.20 -1.95 -6.13
C SER A 128 -11.33 -1.94 -4.61
N MET A 129 -10.49 -1.16 -3.93
CA MET A 129 -10.61 -1.04 -2.49
C MET A 129 -12.05 -0.64 -2.18
N VAL A 130 -12.70 -1.41 -1.32
CA VAL A 130 -14.08 -1.17 -0.94
C VAL A 130 -14.15 0.22 -0.32
N GLY A 131 -15.12 1.03 -0.75
CA GLY A 131 -15.25 2.41 -0.26
C GLY A 131 -15.33 2.47 1.28
N PRO A 132 -14.93 3.59 1.90
CA PRO A 132 -14.88 3.76 3.35
C PRO A 132 -16.16 3.35 4.09
N GLU A 133 -17.32 3.57 3.45
CA GLU A 133 -18.66 3.24 3.96
C GLU A 133 -18.92 1.74 4.13
N LYS A 134 -18.10 0.90 3.49
CA LYS A 134 -18.18 -0.55 3.58
C LYS A 134 -16.92 -1.15 4.22
N LEU A 135 -15.77 -0.51 4.08
CA LEU A 135 -14.47 -1.02 4.54
C LEU A 135 -14.44 -1.32 6.04
N PHE A 136 -15.13 -0.53 6.86
CA PHE A 136 -15.17 -0.68 8.31
C PHE A 136 -16.43 -1.40 8.82
N GLY A 137 -17.24 -1.93 7.91
CA GLY A 137 -18.51 -2.58 8.23
C GLY A 137 -19.60 -1.59 8.66
N SER A 138 -20.73 -2.15 9.10
CA SER A 138 -21.90 -1.40 9.54
C SER A 138 -22.20 -1.63 11.03
N HIS A 139 -22.96 -0.72 11.62
CA HIS A 139 -23.65 -0.93 12.87
C HIS A 139 -24.80 -1.94 12.72
N GLY A 140 -25.37 -2.40 13.84
CA GLY A 140 -26.45 -3.39 13.83
C GLY A 140 -27.75 -2.92 13.17
N ASP A 141 -27.91 -1.61 12.97
CA ASP A 141 -29.01 -0.98 12.24
C ASP A 141 -28.75 -0.89 10.71
N GLY A 142 -27.57 -1.30 10.25
CA GLY A 142 -27.16 -1.26 8.85
C GLY A 142 -26.39 0.00 8.44
N GLU A 143 -26.31 1.01 9.30
CA GLU A 143 -25.58 2.24 9.00
C GLU A 143 -24.06 2.00 9.00
N PRO A 144 -23.31 2.49 8.00
CA PRO A 144 -21.84 2.40 7.98
C PRO A 144 -21.19 2.92 9.27
N ARG A 145 -20.18 2.18 9.78
CA ARG A 145 -19.42 2.59 10.98
C ARG A 145 -18.57 3.84 10.75
N ILE A 146 -18.14 4.06 9.51
CA ILE A 146 -17.44 5.26 9.06
C ILE A 146 -18.15 5.77 7.81
N GLN A 147 -18.48 7.05 7.79
CA GLN A 147 -19.03 7.73 6.61
C GLN A 147 -18.18 8.96 6.31
N PHE A 148 -17.80 9.11 5.05
CA PHE A 148 -17.22 10.37 4.59
C PHE A 148 -18.35 11.38 4.39
N THR A 149 -18.23 12.53 5.05
CA THR A 149 -19.21 13.59 4.92
C THR A 149 -18.60 14.65 4.02
N GLY A 150 -19.23 14.89 2.86
CA GLY A 150 -18.74 15.86 1.87
C GLY A 150 -18.63 17.31 2.38
N ASN A 151 -19.11 17.59 3.60
CA ASN A 151 -19.02 18.89 4.28
C ASN A 151 -17.92 18.93 5.36
N SER A 152 -17.07 17.90 5.48
CA SER A 152 -15.92 17.96 6.38
C SER A 152 -14.94 19.03 5.91
N PRO A 153 -14.50 19.95 6.79
CA PRO A 153 -13.46 20.93 6.45
C PRO A 153 -12.09 20.29 6.18
N GLN A 154 -11.91 19.01 6.52
CA GLN A 154 -10.70 18.23 6.27
C GLN A 154 -10.93 17.24 5.14
N LYS A 155 -9.99 17.18 4.18
CA LYS A 155 -9.99 16.16 3.12
C LYS A 155 -9.92 14.76 3.75
N GLN A 156 -10.89 13.92 3.43
CA GLN A 156 -11.00 12.55 3.95
C GLN A 156 -10.32 11.54 3.02
N ASP A 157 -10.06 11.95 1.78
CA ASP A 157 -9.28 11.21 0.80
C ASP A 157 -8.22 12.15 0.18
N VAL A 158 -6.98 11.67 0.08
CA VAL A 158 -5.81 12.46 -0.35
C VAL A 158 -4.95 11.63 -1.29
N ILE A 159 -5.05 11.94 -2.58
CA ILE A 159 -4.21 11.34 -3.60
C ILE A 159 -2.83 12.02 -3.61
N LEU A 160 -1.78 11.20 -3.65
CA LEU A 160 -0.38 11.64 -3.70
C LEU A 160 0.20 11.43 -5.12
N PRO A 161 0.10 12.43 -6.02
CA PRO A 161 0.44 12.22 -7.43
C PRO A 161 1.94 12.17 -7.72
N VAL A 162 2.78 12.66 -6.79
CA VAL A 162 4.22 12.88 -7.02
C VAL A 162 5.01 11.62 -6.64
N CYS A 163 5.71 11.04 -7.62
CA CYS A 163 6.67 9.97 -7.34
C CYS A 163 8.08 10.54 -7.17
N TYR A 164 8.63 10.44 -5.96
CA TYR A 164 9.97 10.94 -5.64
C TYR A 164 11.09 9.92 -5.88
N ARG A 165 10.75 8.63 -5.94
CA ARG A 165 11.72 7.53 -5.97
C ARG A 165 12.01 7.05 -7.39
N ASN A 166 10.98 6.80 -8.18
CA ASN A 166 11.13 6.21 -9.50
C ASN A 166 11.20 7.30 -10.56
N THR A 167 12.10 7.14 -11.53
CA THR A 167 12.17 8.05 -12.68
C THR A 167 10.83 8.00 -13.45
N PRO A 168 10.40 9.12 -14.07
CA PRO A 168 9.13 9.16 -14.79
C PRO A 168 9.07 8.13 -15.93
N TRP A 169 10.21 7.86 -16.56
CA TRP A 169 10.34 6.90 -17.66
C TRP A 169 10.25 5.45 -17.18
N ALA A 170 10.97 5.08 -16.12
CA ALA A 170 10.86 3.74 -15.56
C ALA A 170 9.44 3.45 -15.04
N LEU A 171 8.81 4.42 -14.39
CA LEU A 171 7.45 4.29 -13.91
C LEU A 171 6.43 4.14 -15.04
N THR A 172 6.55 4.96 -16.09
CA THR A 172 5.65 4.88 -17.26
C THR A 172 5.85 3.56 -18.00
N THR A 173 7.08 3.06 -18.14
CA THR A 173 7.37 1.73 -18.69
C THR A 173 6.74 0.63 -17.85
N ALA A 174 6.86 0.69 -16.52
CA ALA A 174 6.23 -0.28 -15.62
C ALA A 174 4.70 -0.29 -15.77
N HIS A 175 4.05 0.88 -15.83
CA HIS A 175 2.61 0.99 -16.04
C HIS A 175 2.21 0.43 -17.41
N ALA A 176 2.93 0.77 -18.49
CA ALA A 176 2.67 0.25 -19.83
C ALA A 176 2.73 -1.29 -19.87
N LEU A 177 3.66 -1.89 -19.12
CA LEU A 177 3.77 -3.34 -18.96
C LEU A 177 2.59 -3.91 -18.14
N GLY A 178 2.27 -3.32 -16.98
CA GLY A 178 1.19 -3.77 -16.10
C GLY A 178 -0.18 -3.73 -16.79
N PHE A 179 -0.51 -2.61 -17.44
CA PHE A 179 -1.73 -2.47 -18.23
C PHE A 179 -1.72 -3.29 -19.53
N GLY A 180 -0.54 -3.72 -19.97
CA GLY A 180 -0.37 -4.49 -21.21
C GLY A 180 -0.84 -3.74 -22.46
N ILE A 181 -0.62 -2.42 -22.53
CA ILE A 181 -1.10 -1.55 -23.62
C ILE A 181 -0.59 -1.96 -25.01
N TYR A 182 0.52 -2.70 -25.08
CA TYR A 182 1.11 -3.18 -26.33
C TYR A 182 0.80 -4.67 -26.63
N ARG A 183 -0.08 -5.31 -25.84
CA ARG A 183 -0.45 -6.71 -26.08
C ARG A 183 -1.40 -6.81 -27.27
N LYS A 184 -1.14 -7.78 -28.15
CA LYS A 184 -2.02 -8.09 -29.29
C LYS A 184 -3.44 -8.52 -28.87
N SER A 185 -3.58 -9.07 -27.67
CA SER A 185 -4.85 -9.53 -27.10
C SER A 185 -5.67 -8.41 -26.44
N GLY A 186 -5.24 -7.15 -26.56
CA GLY A 186 -5.84 -6.02 -25.86
C GLY A 186 -5.28 -5.79 -24.45
N LEU A 187 -5.80 -4.74 -23.80
CA LEU A 187 -5.43 -4.32 -22.46
C LEU A 187 -5.63 -5.46 -21.45
N VAL A 188 -4.67 -5.59 -20.53
CA VAL A 188 -4.81 -6.50 -19.38
C VAL A 188 -5.75 -5.87 -18.37
N GLN A 189 -5.54 -4.59 -18.08
CA GLN A 189 -6.23 -3.80 -17.07
C GLN A 189 -6.35 -2.34 -17.55
N TYR A 190 -7.38 -1.63 -17.10
CA TYR A 190 -7.57 -0.21 -17.36
C TYR A 190 -8.50 0.40 -16.30
N PHE A 191 -8.44 1.72 -16.14
CA PHE A 191 -9.37 2.46 -15.29
C PHE A 191 -10.65 2.78 -16.06
N ASP A 192 -11.80 2.53 -15.43
CA ASP A 192 -13.10 2.93 -15.99
C ASP A 192 -13.33 4.44 -15.89
N ASP A 193 -12.69 5.11 -14.93
CA ASP A 193 -12.75 6.57 -14.75
C ASP A 193 -11.52 7.25 -15.38
N GLU A 194 -11.75 8.06 -16.40
CA GLU A 194 -10.70 8.82 -17.08
C GLU A 194 -10.06 9.88 -16.16
N SER A 195 -10.82 10.43 -15.20
CA SER A 195 -10.33 11.46 -14.29
C SER A 195 -9.20 10.96 -13.40
N LEU A 196 -9.22 9.67 -13.05
CA LEU A 196 -8.22 9.02 -12.20
C LEU A 196 -6.82 9.16 -12.78
N TRP A 197 -6.65 9.10 -14.12
CA TRP A 197 -5.35 9.33 -14.75
C TRP A 197 -4.75 10.69 -14.38
N THR A 198 -5.57 11.73 -14.34
CA THR A 198 -5.13 13.07 -13.96
C THR A 198 -4.77 13.10 -12.47
N GLU A 199 -5.58 12.45 -11.63
CA GLU A 199 -5.37 12.39 -10.18
C GLU A 199 -4.09 11.64 -9.80
N ILE A 200 -3.78 10.53 -10.47
CA ILE A 200 -2.53 9.78 -10.27
C ILE A 200 -1.32 10.42 -10.98
N GLY A 201 -1.50 11.60 -11.60
CA GLY A 201 -0.41 12.42 -12.12
C GLY A 201 0.02 12.13 -13.55
N TYR A 202 -0.89 11.64 -14.39
CA TYR A 202 -0.74 11.62 -15.84
C TYR A 202 -1.46 12.81 -16.49
N GLU A 203 -1.05 13.16 -17.69
CA GLU A 203 -1.72 14.18 -18.51
C GLU A 203 -1.79 13.72 -19.96
N HIS A 204 -2.84 14.13 -20.66
CA HIS A 204 -2.99 13.87 -22.08
C HIS A 204 -1.88 14.55 -22.88
N VAL A 205 -1.41 13.88 -23.95
CA VAL A 205 -0.42 14.42 -24.89
C VAL A 205 -1.15 14.92 -26.14
N PRO A 206 -1.30 16.24 -26.33
CA PRO A 206 -2.02 16.78 -27.48
C PRO A 206 -1.35 16.36 -28.80
N GLY A 207 -2.15 15.88 -29.75
CA GLY A 207 -1.68 15.56 -31.12
C GLY A 207 -0.83 14.30 -31.24
N ALA A 208 -0.64 13.52 -30.17
CA ALA A 208 0.11 12.27 -30.20
C ALA A 208 -0.74 11.04 -30.55
N THR A 209 -2.05 11.22 -30.75
CA THR A 209 -3.00 10.16 -31.07
C THR A 209 -3.04 9.94 -32.59
N VAL A 210 -2.54 8.80 -33.06
CA VAL A 210 -2.55 8.43 -34.49
C VAL A 210 -3.97 8.02 -34.92
N ASN A 211 -4.69 7.33 -34.03
CA ASN A 211 -6.12 7.04 -34.16
C ASN A 211 -6.90 7.94 -33.19
N PRO A 212 -8.02 8.56 -33.59
CA PRO A 212 -8.88 9.34 -32.69
C PRO A 212 -9.50 8.53 -31.54
N ARG A 213 -9.35 7.19 -31.54
CA ARG A 213 -9.74 6.30 -30.44
C ARG A 213 -8.58 5.95 -29.49
N ASP A 214 -7.34 6.30 -29.85
CA ASP A 214 -6.19 6.04 -29.00
C ASP A 214 -6.02 7.19 -28.00
N LEU A 215 -5.61 6.87 -26.78
CA LEU A 215 -5.27 7.84 -25.76
C LEU A 215 -3.75 7.83 -25.57
N ALA A 216 -3.11 8.98 -25.78
CA ALA A 216 -1.70 9.16 -25.47
C ALA A 216 -1.56 9.96 -24.17
N ILE A 217 -0.98 9.35 -23.15
CA ILE A 217 -0.72 10.00 -21.86
C ILE A 217 0.78 10.02 -21.55
N ARG A 218 1.18 10.97 -20.70
CA ARG A 218 2.52 11.03 -20.12
C ARG A 218 2.45 11.41 -18.66
N ARG A 219 3.50 11.11 -17.89
CA ARG A 219 3.65 11.67 -16.54
C ARG A 219 3.70 13.20 -16.59
N SER A 220 2.84 13.85 -15.81
CA SER A 220 2.82 15.32 -15.73
C SER A 220 4.11 15.84 -15.12
N ALA A 221 4.57 17.01 -15.59
CA ALA A 221 5.71 17.70 -15.00
C ALA A 221 5.46 18.11 -13.54
N LYS A 222 4.20 18.33 -13.14
CA LYS A 222 3.83 18.65 -11.74
C LYS A 222 3.95 17.43 -10.82
N SER A 223 3.79 16.25 -11.38
CA SER A 223 3.86 14.96 -10.67
C SER A 223 5.25 14.32 -10.73
N THR A 224 6.21 15.03 -11.32
CA THR A 224 7.58 14.57 -11.54
C THR A 224 8.55 15.58 -10.95
N PRO A 225 9.37 15.22 -9.95
CA PRO A 225 10.40 16.11 -9.44
C PRO A 225 11.32 16.62 -10.56
N PRO A 226 11.60 17.94 -10.61
CA PRO A 226 12.40 18.52 -11.69
C PRO A 226 13.80 17.92 -11.84
N PHE A 227 14.37 17.43 -10.73
CA PHE A 227 15.72 16.87 -10.71
C PHE A 227 15.88 15.64 -11.62
N PHE A 228 14.80 14.87 -11.86
CA PHE A 228 14.88 13.71 -12.77
C PHE A 228 15.29 14.14 -14.17
N ARG A 229 14.71 15.23 -14.68
CA ARG A 229 15.01 15.73 -16.02
C ARG A 229 16.36 16.45 -16.11
N SER A 230 16.91 16.91 -14.99
CA SER A 230 18.23 17.55 -14.96
C SER A 230 19.38 16.57 -14.74
N LEU A 231 19.12 15.42 -14.12
CA LEU A 231 20.17 14.50 -13.69
C LEU A 231 20.17 13.16 -14.45
N ILE A 232 19.07 12.78 -15.10
CA ILE A 232 18.90 11.46 -15.70
C ILE A 232 18.38 11.60 -17.13
N GLN A 233 18.96 10.87 -18.09
CA GLN A 233 18.40 10.78 -19.44
C GLN A 233 17.37 9.63 -19.53
N PRO A 234 16.38 9.71 -20.43
CA PRO A 234 15.40 8.64 -20.62
C PRO A 234 16.02 7.25 -20.83
N ASP A 235 17.11 7.18 -21.59
CA ASP A 235 17.78 5.92 -21.94
C ASP A 235 18.54 5.30 -20.76
N ASP A 236 18.87 6.09 -19.74
CA ASP A 236 19.50 5.61 -18.50
C ASP A 236 18.47 4.98 -17.55
N ALA A 237 17.19 5.32 -17.70
CA ALA A 237 16.14 4.93 -16.77
C ALA A 237 15.76 3.45 -16.86
N VAL A 238 15.78 2.88 -18.08
CA VAL A 238 15.47 1.47 -18.34
C VAL A 238 16.35 0.97 -19.46
N THR A 239 17.27 0.06 -19.15
CA THR A 239 18.12 -0.59 -20.13
C THR A 239 17.62 -2.00 -20.44
N THR A 240 17.77 -2.43 -21.69
CA THR A 240 17.45 -3.79 -22.11
C THR A 240 18.68 -4.43 -22.73
N ALA A 241 18.97 -5.66 -22.32
CA ALA A 241 20.13 -6.41 -22.80
C ALA A 241 19.73 -7.85 -23.11
N ARG A 242 20.32 -8.41 -24.16
CA ARG A 242 20.18 -9.81 -24.54
C ARG A 242 21.50 -10.53 -24.33
N PHE A 243 21.42 -11.67 -23.65
CA PHE A 243 22.58 -12.51 -23.37
C PHE A 243 22.48 -13.83 -24.13
N ALA A 244 23.62 -14.44 -24.41
CA ALA A 244 23.68 -15.72 -25.13
C ALA A 244 23.17 -16.89 -24.28
N ASN A 245 23.36 -16.82 -22.97
CA ASN A 245 22.94 -17.83 -22.00
C ASN A 245 22.73 -17.20 -20.60
N LYS A 246 22.28 -18.02 -19.64
CA LYS A 246 22.02 -17.59 -18.25
C LYS A 246 23.29 -17.17 -17.52
N ASP A 247 24.39 -17.87 -17.74
CA ASP A 247 25.65 -17.60 -17.04
C ASP A 247 26.19 -16.21 -17.41
N ALA A 248 26.20 -15.88 -18.70
CA ALA A 248 26.57 -14.55 -19.18
C ALA A 248 25.65 -13.45 -18.65
N GLN A 249 24.35 -13.72 -18.48
CA GLN A 249 23.43 -12.79 -17.83
C GLN A 249 23.78 -12.60 -16.35
N TYR A 250 24.05 -13.67 -15.61
CA TYR A 250 24.38 -13.61 -14.19
C TYR A 250 25.71 -12.90 -13.94
N GLU A 251 26.73 -13.17 -14.74
CA GLU A 251 28.01 -12.48 -14.68
C GLU A 251 27.84 -10.98 -14.93
N TRP A 252 27.06 -10.60 -15.94
CA TRP A 252 26.78 -9.20 -16.22
C TRP A 252 26.02 -8.51 -15.07
N ILE A 253 24.95 -9.13 -14.54
CA ILE A 253 24.20 -8.59 -13.40
C ILE A 253 25.10 -8.42 -12.17
N ALA A 254 25.91 -9.43 -11.85
CA ALA A 254 26.82 -9.37 -10.72
C ALA A 254 27.85 -8.23 -10.88
N ALA A 255 28.38 -8.04 -12.10
CA ALA A 255 29.28 -6.94 -12.40
C ALA A 255 28.60 -5.56 -12.25
N GLN A 256 27.35 -5.41 -12.69
CA GLN A 256 26.60 -4.16 -12.50
C GLN A 256 26.35 -3.86 -11.01
N ILE A 257 25.94 -4.86 -10.22
CA ILE A 257 25.76 -4.68 -8.77
C ILE A 257 27.07 -4.29 -8.11
N ALA A 258 28.18 -4.93 -8.48
CA ALA A 258 29.51 -4.60 -7.95
C ALA A 258 29.92 -3.16 -8.30
N SER A 259 29.70 -2.73 -9.54
CA SER A 259 29.93 -1.35 -9.99
C SER A 259 29.08 -0.35 -9.20
N ASN A 260 27.79 -0.61 -9.03
CA ASN A 260 26.90 0.28 -8.30
C ASN A 260 27.34 0.47 -6.84
N ILE A 261 27.86 -0.58 -6.20
CA ILE A 261 28.36 -0.55 -4.82
C ILE A 261 29.71 0.19 -4.74
N ALA A 262 30.61 -0.06 -5.68
CA ALA A 262 31.98 0.46 -5.64
C ALA A 262 32.08 1.91 -6.12
N ASP A 263 31.36 2.25 -7.18
CA ASP A 263 31.54 3.48 -7.95
C ASP A 263 30.34 4.43 -7.85
N ASP A 264 29.10 3.92 -7.76
CA ASP A 264 27.87 4.73 -7.75
C ASP A 264 27.31 5.00 -6.34
N GLU A 265 28.13 4.79 -5.31
CA GLU A 265 27.79 5.04 -3.90
C GLU A 265 26.48 4.37 -3.44
N LEU A 266 26.12 3.22 -4.02
CA LEU A 266 24.94 2.47 -3.58
C LEU A 266 25.17 1.98 -2.14
N ALA A 267 24.61 2.71 -1.19
CA ALA A 267 24.71 2.35 0.22
C ALA A 267 24.00 1.01 0.47
N LEU A 268 24.77 0.02 0.94
CA LEU A 268 24.24 -1.24 1.46
C LEU A 268 23.55 -1.01 2.81
N LEU A 269 22.50 -0.20 2.83
CA LEU A 269 21.71 0.03 4.03
C LEU A 269 20.86 -1.22 4.30
N ARG A 270 21.28 -2.03 5.29
CA ARG A 270 20.36 -2.88 6.06
C ARG A 270 19.41 -1.95 6.83
N GLN A 271 18.35 -1.47 6.19
CA GLN A 271 17.21 -0.85 6.87
C GLN A 271 16.02 -1.80 6.87
N ILE A 272 16.19 -2.96 7.52
CA ILE A 272 15.08 -3.74 8.05
C ILE A 272 15.55 -4.30 9.40
N ALA A 273 15.19 -3.59 10.46
CA ALA A 273 15.04 -4.08 11.83
C ALA A 273 14.12 -3.09 12.54
#